data_AF-A0AA96UI26-F1
#
_entry.id   AF-A0AA96UI26-F1
#
_cell.length_a   1.000
_cell.length_b   1.000
_cell.length_c   1.000
_cell.angle_alpha   90.00
_cell.angle_beta   90.00
_cell.angle_gamma   90.00
#
_symmetry.space_group_name_H-M   'P 1'
#
loop_
_entity.id
_entity.type
_entity.pdbx_description
1 polymer ?
#
loop_
_entity_poly.entity_id
_entity_poly.type
_entity_poly.pdbx_seq_one_letter_code
_entity_poly.pdbx_strand_id
1 'polypeptide(L)' 'MSGTGRHRRPAAPPDALADLDQRMRAVADQVPVVEEGVARLGEGAVFLYRTTYRPDGTVHRELTRADAVGWPFPPPAT' A
#
# COMPACT_ATOMS: atom_id res chain seq x y z
N MET A 1 -21.07 -9.13 -40.20
CA MET A 1 -19.86 -9.65 -39.56
C MET A 1 -19.56 -8.77 -38.36
N SER A 2 -19.91 -9.23 -37.16
CA SER A 2 -19.77 -8.49 -35.90
C SER A 2 -18.32 -8.53 -35.43
N GLY A 3 -17.54 -7.51 -35.77
CA GLY A 3 -16.24 -7.28 -35.14
C GLY A 3 -16.45 -6.73 -33.73
N THR A 4 -16.48 -7.60 -32.73
CA THR A 4 -16.50 -7.21 -31.32
C THR A 4 -15.24 -6.39 -31.02
N GLY A 5 -15.42 -5.09 -30.77
CA GLY A 5 -14.36 -4.20 -30.33
C GLY A 5 -13.71 -4.76 -29.07
N ARG A 6 -12.44 -5.15 -29.16
CA ARG A 6 -11.65 -5.54 -28.00
C ARG A 6 -11.39 -4.29 -27.17
N HIS A 7 -12.26 -4.00 -26.21
CA HIS A 7 -11.99 -3.03 -25.17
C HIS A 7 -10.77 -3.52 -24.38
N ARG A 8 -9.60 -2.92 -24.63
CA ARG A 8 -8.40 -3.20 -23.84
C ARG A 8 -8.60 -2.59 -22.47
N ARG A 9 -8.50 -3.41 -21.41
CA ARG A 9 -8.47 -2.90 -20.04
C ARG A 9 -7.27 -1.96 -19.91
N PRO A 10 -7.44 -0.73 -19.39
CA PRO A 10 -6.32 0.14 -19.08
C PRO A 10 -5.31 -0.60 -18.19
N ALA A 11 -4.03 -0.27 -18.36
CA ALA A 11 -2.99 -0.77 -17.46
C ALA A 11 -3.32 -0.39 -16.02
N ALA A 12 -2.81 -1.17 -15.06
CA ALA A 12 -2.91 -0.80 -13.66
C ALA A 12 -2.39 0.64 -13.48
N PRO A 13 -3.06 1.45 -12.64
CA PRO A 13 -2.61 2.81 -12.37
C PRO A 13 -1.18 2.79 -11.81
N PRO A 14 -0.37 3.81 -12.11
CA PRO A 14 0.93 3.98 -11.45
C PRO A 14 0.77 4.00 -9.93
N ASP A 15 1.76 3.49 -9.20
CA ASP A 15 1.76 3.43 -7.72
C ASP A 15 1.50 4.80 -7.08
N ALA A 16 1.94 5.89 -7.73
CA ALA A 16 1.67 7.26 -7.27
C ALA A 16 0.18 7.63 -7.25
N LEU A 17 -0.64 7.07 -8.16
CA LEU A 17 -2.09 7.30 -8.16
C LEU A 17 -2.78 6.45 -7.09
N ALA A 18 -2.30 5.22 -6.85
CA ALA A 18 -2.78 4.42 -5.73
C ALA A 18 -2.51 5.12 -4.38
N ASP A 19 -1.33 5.72 -4.19
CA ASP A 19 -0.99 6.51 -3.00
C ASP A 19 -1.92 7.72 -2.83
N LEU A 20 -2.28 8.41 -3.92
CA LEU A 20 -3.24 9.52 -3.89
C LEU A 20 -4.64 9.06 -3.47
N ASP A 21 -5.12 7.96 -4.02
CA ASP A 21 -6.44 7.42 -3.69
C ASP A 21 -6.56 7.08 -2.20
N GLN A 22 -5.52 6.48 -1.60
CA GLN A 22 -5.52 6.17 -0.17
C GLN A 22 -5.51 7.42 0.71
N ARG A 23 -4.74 8.46 0.33
CA ARG A 23 -4.78 9.77 1.01
C ARG A 23 -6.17 10.39 0.94
N MET A 24 -6.79 10.38 -0.24
CA MET A 24 -8.13 10.95 -0.43
C MET A 24 -9.17 10.23 0.41
N ARG A 25 -9.08 8.90 0.54
CA ARG A 25 -9.95 8.13 1.44
C ARG A 25 -9.75 8.51 2.89
N ALA A 26 -8.51 8.59 3.36
CA ALA A 26 -8.21 8.97 4.75
C ALA A 26 -8.76 10.36 5.10
N VAL A 27 -8.66 11.32 4.17
CA VAL A 27 -9.22 12.67 4.33
C VAL A 27 -10.74 12.65 4.27
N ALA A 28 -11.34 11.94 3.32
CA ALA A 28 -12.79 11.91 3.14
C ALA A 28 -13.51 11.28 4.34
N ASP A 29 -12.98 10.16 4.84
CA ASP A 29 -13.60 9.39 5.92
C ASP A 29 -13.18 9.90 7.31
N GLN A 30 -12.22 10.82 7.39
CA GLN A 30 -11.61 11.29 8.64
C GLN A 30 -11.07 10.14 9.52
N VAL A 31 -10.67 9.03 8.89
CA VAL A 31 -10.13 7.83 9.54
C VAL A 31 -8.81 7.46 8.86
N PRO A 32 -7.75 7.12 9.62
CA PRO A 32 -6.50 6.66 9.01
C PRO A 32 -6.70 5.42 8.15
N VAL A 33 -6.09 5.41 6.97
CA VAL A 33 -6.01 4.22 6.12
C VAL A 33 -4.64 3.58 6.32
N VAL A 34 -4.62 2.28 6.57
CA VAL A 34 -3.38 1.52 6.79
C VAL A 34 -3.22 0.49 5.68
N GLU A 35 -2.06 0.50 5.05
CA GLU A 35 -1.64 -0.51 4.07
C GLU A 35 -0.44 -1.27 4.63
N GLU A 36 -0.54 -2.59 4.67
CA GLU A 36 0.53 -3.47 5.13
C GLU A 36 0.88 -4.49 4.06
N GLY A 37 2.14 -4.86 4.00
CA GLY A 37 2.56 -5.92 3.09
C GLY A 37 3.98 -6.39 3.30
N VAL A 38 4.42 -7.24 2.38
CA VAL A 38 5.74 -7.86 2.41
C VAL A 38 6.49 -7.46 1.15
N ALA A 39 7.68 -6.90 1.33
CA ALA A 39 8.60 -6.59 0.25
C ALA A 39 9.82 -7.51 0.31
N ARG A 40 10.31 -7.93 -0.85
CA ARG A 40 11.63 -8.57 -0.98
C ARG A 40 12.58 -7.57 -1.61
N LEU A 41 13.67 -7.24 -0.92
CA LEU A 41 14.69 -6.34 -1.43
C LEU A 41 15.99 -7.12 -1.65
N GLY A 42 16.51 -7.09 -2.88
CA GLY A 42 17.74 -7.80 -3.25
C GLY A 42 17.62 -9.34 -3.14
N GLU A 43 18.75 -10.00 -2.87
CA GLU A 43 18.90 -11.47 -2.94
C GLU A 43 18.39 -12.23 -1.70
N GLY A 44 17.44 -11.69 -0.93
CA GLY A 44 16.77 -12.50 0.10
C GLY A 44 16.30 -11.79 1.34
N ALA A 45 16.56 -10.49 1.49
CA ALA A 45 16.03 -9.75 2.62
C ALA A 45 14.51 -9.55 2.45
N VAL A 46 13.75 -10.07 3.41
CA VAL A 46 12.31 -9.91 3.50
C VAL A 46 12.01 -8.78 4.48
N PHE A 47 11.19 -7.84 4.04
CA PHE A 47 10.76 -6.70 4.83
C PHE A 47 9.25 -6.71 4.96
N LEU A 48 8.78 -6.31 6.13
CA LEU A 48 7.40 -5.94 6.37
C LEU A 48 7.30 -4.42 6.20
N TYR A 49 6.39 -3.96 5.37
CA TYR A 49 6.11 -2.53 5.21
C TYR A 49 4.73 -2.20 5.77
N ARG A 50 4.62 -1.02 6.37
CA ARG A 50 3.36 -0.41 6.78
C ARG A 50 3.34 1.04 6.34
N THR A 51 2.29 1.43 5.63
CA THR A 51 2.02 2.81 5.26
C THR A 51 0.73 3.25 5.94
N THR A 52 0.79 4.34 6.70
CA THR A 52 -0.38 4.95 7.35
C THR A 52 -0.66 6.30 6.71
N TYR A 53 -1.82 6.43 6.08
CA TYR A 53 -2.33 7.67 5.53
C TYR A 53 -3.25 8.32 6.56
N ARG A 54 -2.90 9.50 7.05
CA ARG A 54 -3.67 10.20 8.08
C ARG A 54 -4.62 11.24 7.46
N PRO A 55 -5.75 11.57 8.15
CA PRO A 55 -6.70 12.58 7.68
C PRO A 55 -6.13 13.99 7.54
N ASP A 56 -5.01 14.30 8.22
CA ASP A 56 -4.29 15.57 8.11
C ASP A 56 -3.42 15.67 6.83
N GLY A 57 -3.46 14.63 5.98
CA GLY A 57 -2.67 14.54 4.76
C GLY A 57 -1.24 14.03 4.99
N THR A 58 -0.84 13.78 6.23
CA THR A 58 0.47 13.18 6.53
C THR A 58 0.48 11.70 6.18
N VAL A 59 1.66 11.22 5.76
CA VAL A 59 1.88 9.81 5.44
C VAL A 59 3.08 9.31 6.22
N HIS A 60 2.87 8.27 7.01
CA HIS A 60 3.93 7.59 7.73
C HIS A 60 4.25 6.26 7.05
N ARG A 61 5.53 5.98 6.82
CA ARG A 61 6.00 4.75 6.19
C ARG A 61 7.05 4.10 7.07
N GLU A 62 6.78 2.85 7.42
CA GLU A 62 7.65 2.01 8.23
C GLU A 62 8.09 0.82 7.39
N LEU A 63 9.37 0.47 7.54
CA LEU A 63 9.95 -0.71 6.91
C LEU A 63 10.77 -1.45 7.95
N THR A 64 10.38 -2.68 8.25
CA THR A 64 11.01 -3.51 9.27
C THR A 64 11.50 -4.79 8.64
N ARG A 65 12.74 -5.22 8.94
CA ARG A 65 13.20 -6.53 8.46
C ARG A 65 12.44 -7.65 9.16
N ALA A 66 11.92 -8.60 8.40
CA ALA A 66 11.12 -9.71 8.91
C ALA A 66 11.92 -10.65 9.84
N ASP A 67 13.23 -10.77 9.62
CA ASP A 67 14.13 -11.56 10.46
C ASP A 67 14.36 -10.94 11.86
N ALA A 68 14.12 -9.64 12.02
CA ALA A 68 14.29 -8.94 13.30
C ALA A 68 13.06 -9.01 14.21
N VAL A 69 11.85 -9.06 13.65
CA VAL A 69 10.58 -9.01 14.40
C VAL A 69 9.80 -10.32 14.38
N GLY A 70 10.23 -11.30 13.58
CA GLY A 70 9.48 -12.53 13.36
C GLY A 70 8.25 -12.31 12.47
N TRP A 71 7.48 -13.38 12.29
CA TRP A 71 6.27 -13.38 11.46
C TRP A 71 5.08 -13.93 12.27
N PRO A 72 3.87 -13.36 12.16
CA PRO A 72 3.43 -12.21 11.34
C PRO A 72 3.73 -10.83 11.95
N PHE A 73 3.32 -9.75 11.24
CA PHE A 73 3.46 -8.34 11.64
C PHE A 73 2.95 -8.12 13.08
N PRO A 74 3.71 -7.47 13.98
CA PRO A 74 3.21 -7.14 15.31
C PRO A 74 2.03 -6.14 15.22
N PRO A 75 1.01 -6.25 16.09
CA PRO A 75 -0.11 -5.33 16.07
C PRO A 75 0.38 -3.87 16.17
N PRO A 76 -0.33 -2.90 15.55
CA PRO A 76 0.05 -1.50 15.67
C PRO A 76 0.18 -1.09 17.14
N ALA A 77 1.20 -0.30 17.46
CA ALA A 77 1.35 0.27 18.78
C ALA A 77 0.12 1.13 19.09
N THR A 78 -0.51 0.86 20.23
CA THR A 78 -1.74 1.51 20.69
C THR A 78 -1.48 2.93 21.17
#